data_AF-A0A1A8DBT7-F1
#
_entry.id   AF-A0A1A8DBT7-F1
#
_cell.length_a   1.000
_cell.length_b   1.000
_cell.length_c   1.000
_cell.angle_alpha   90.00
_cell.angle_beta   90.00
_cell.angle_gamma   90.00
#
_symmetry.space_group_name_H-M   'P 1'
#
loop_
_entity.id
_entity.type
_entity.pdbx_description
1 polymer ?
#
loop_
_entity_poly.entity_id
_entity_poly.type
_entity_poly.pdbx_seq_one_letter_code
_entity_poly.pdbx_strand_id
1 'polypeptide(L)' 'DSCQKCAPGFYRDTIGLFLGRCVPCSCNGHSDQCLDGSGSCVNCLHGTVGNHCERCKDGFLGNNSLDG' A
#
# COMPACT_ATOMS: atom_id res chain seq x y z
N ASP A 1 9.02 12.37 -20.69
CA ASP A 1 8.90 11.86 -19.32
C ASP A 1 8.03 10.62 -19.33
N SER A 2 8.45 9.54 -18.67
CA SER A 2 8.11 8.17 -19.07
C SER A 2 6.69 7.75 -18.64
N CYS A 3 5.76 7.57 -19.60
CA CYS A 3 4.42 7.00 -19.36
C CYS A 3 4.42 5.49 -19.01
N GLN A 4 5.54 4.96 -18.53
CA GLN A 4 5.71 3.54 -18.20
C GLN A 4 5.39 3.22 -16.74
N LYS A 5 5.27 4.24 -15.87
CA LYS A 5 4.90 4.08 -14.46
C LYS A 5 3.57 4.74 -14.17
N CYS A 6 2.78 4.09 -13.33
CA CYS A 6 1.55 4.66 -12.80
C CYS A 6 1.86 5.86 -11.89
N ALA A 7 0.86 6.74 -11.70
CA ALA A 7 0.98 7.85 -10.76
C ALA A 7 1.26 7.33 -9.33
N PRO A 8 1.89 8.13 -8.45
CA PRO A 8 2.07 7.75 -7.05
C PRO A 8 0.73 7.34 -6.41
N GLY A 9 0.72 6.25 -5.65
CA GLY A 9 -0.50 5.66 -5.11
C GLY A 9 -1.30 4.78 -6.09
N PHE A 10 -0.76 4.48 -7.28
CA PHE A 10 -1.34 3.53 -8.23
C PHE A 10 -0.31 2.46 -8.61
N TYR A 11 -0.76 1.20 -8.67
CA TYR A 11 0.06 0.08 -9.13
C TYR A 11 -0.41 -0.42 -10.48
N ARG A 12 0.48 -1.07 -11.21
CA ARG A 12 0.13 -1.70 -12.48
C ARG A 12 -0.43 -3.09 -12.21
N ASP A 13 -1.72 -3.27 -12.42
CA ASP A 13 -2.36 -4.58 -12.34
C ASP A 13 -1.96 -5.42 -13.57
N THR A 14 -1.33 -6.58 -13.35
CA THR A 14 -0.86 -7.45 -14.44
C THR A 14 -1.80 -8.64 -14.70
N ILE A 15 -2.97 -8.67 -14.04
CA ILE A 15 -3.89 -9.82 -14.05
C ILE A 15 -4.77 -9.85 -15.33
N GLY A 16 -4.68 -8.83 -16.20
CA GLY A 16 -5.43 -8.77 -17.45
C GLY A 16 -4.59 -8.92 -18.73
N LEU A 17 -5.15 -9.60 -19.74
CA LEU A 17 -4.63 -9.78 -21.11
C LEU A 17 -4.30 -8.48 -21.88
N PHE A 18 -4.57 -7.30 -21.32
CA PHE A 18 -4.38 -6.00 -21.95
C PHE A 18 -3.55 -5.07 -21.08
N LEU A 19 -2.26 -4.95 -21.41
CA LEU A 19 -1.33 -3.85 -21.09
C LEU A 19 -1.18 -3.34 -19.64
N GLY A 20 -1.82 -3.97 -18.67
CA GLY A 20 -1.83 -3.62 -17.26
C GLY A 20 -2.39 -2.24 -16.95
N ARG A 21 -3.50 -2.18 -16.21
CA ARG A 21 -4.16 -0.93 -15.84
C ARG A 21 -3.55 -0.37 -14.56
N CYS A 22 -3.41 0.96 -14.50
CA CYS A 22 -3.11 1.64 -13.24
C CYS A 22 -4.35 1.63 -12.35
N VAL A 23 -4.25 0.93 -11.22
CA VAL A 23 -5.31 0.80 -10.23
C VAL A 23 -4.84 1.44 -8.91
N PRO A 24 -5.73 2.14 -8.20
CA PRO A 24 -5.36 2.83 -6.97
C PRO A 24 -4.99 1.82 -5.88
N CYS A 25 -3.96 2.15 -5.12
CA CYS A 25 -3.49 1.37 -4.00
C CYS A 25 -4.30 1.72 -2.77
N SER A 26 -4.91 0.71 -2.14
CA SER A 26 -5.65 0.89 -0.89
C SER A 26 -4.71 0.79 0.31
N CYS A 27 -3.75 1.72 0.44
CA CYS A 27 -2.80 1.72 1.56
C CYS A 27 -3.27 2.56 2.77
N ASN A 28 -4.56 2.90 2.84
CA ASN A 28 -5.15 3.75 3.88
C ASN A 28 -4.45 5.12 4.06
N GLY A 29 -3.73 5.60 3.04
CA GLY A 29 -2.92 6.83 3.12
C GLY A 29 -1.63 6.69 3.91
N HIS A 30 -1.26 5.47 4.32
CA HIS A 30 -0.01 5.18 5.02
C HIS A 30 1.13 4.78 4.07
N SER A 31 0.85 4.60 2.78
CA SER A 31 1.88 4.42 1.76
C SER A 31 1.38 4.93 0.41
N ASP A 32 2.29 5.49 -0.37
CA ASP A 32 2.11 5.84 -1.79
C ASP A 32 2.71 4.78 -2.73
N GLN A 33 3.26 3.69 -2.18
CA GLN A 33 3.96 2.64 -2.90
C GLN A 33 3.35 1.26 -2.69
N CYS A 34 3.26 0.50 -3.77
CA CYS A 34 2.51 -0.74 -3.85
C CYS A 34 3.12 -1.65 -4.91
N LEU A 35 3.05 -2.96 -4.69
CA LEU A 35 3.60 -3.97 -5.58
C LEU A 35 2.74 -4.12 -6.83
N ASP A 36 3.37 -4.03 -7.99
CA ASP A 36 2.72 -4.32 -9.27
C ASP A 36 2.21 -5.78 -9.31
N GLY A 37 1.04 -5.98 -9.91
CA GLY A 37 0.36 -7.28 -9.99
C GLY A 37 -0.41 -7.72 -8.74
N SER A 38 0.02 -7.32 -7.54
CA SER A 38 -0.68 -7.68 -6.29
C SER A 38 -1.41 -6.52 -5.62
N GLY A 39 -0.96 -5.28 -5.83
CA GLY A 39 -1.50 -4.10 -5.12
C GLY A 39 -1.12 -4.02 -3.64
N SER A 40 -0.20 -4.87 -3.18
CA SER A 40 0.20 -4.90 -1.78
C SER A 40 1.11 -3.72 -1.45
N CYS A 41 0.74 -2.95 -0.44
CA CYS A 41 1.45 -1.76 -0.01
C CYS A 41 2.84 -2.10 0.54
N VAL A 42 3.83 -1.30 0.18
CA VAL A 42 5.21 -1.43 0.67
C VAL A 42 5.61 -0.18 1.42
N ASN A 43 6.55 -0.30 2.36
CA ASN A 43 7.02 0.82 3.17
C ASN A 43 5.88 1.58 3.88
N CYS A 44 4.95 0.84 4.49
CA CYS A 44 3.90 1.42 5.33
C CYS A 44 4.50 2.38 6.38
N LEU A 45 4.10 3.64 6.33
CA LEU A 45 4.49 4.72 7.23
C LEU A 45 3.62 4.70 8.49
N HIS A 46 3.88 5.66 9.39
CA HIS A 46 3.11 5.83 10.63
C HIS A 46 3.10 4.59 11.55
N GLY A 47 4.11 3.72 11.44
CA GLY A 47 4.19 2.50 12.23
C GLY A 47 3.11 1.47 11.88
N THR A 48 2.54 1.54 10.68
CA THR A 48 1.56 0.56 10.19
C THR A 48 2.21 -0.58 9.40
N VAL A 49 1.51 -1.71 9.28
CA VAL A 49 1.90 -2.94 8.58
C VAL A 49 0.66 -3.64 8.02
N GLY A 50 0.87 -4.61 7.14
CA GLY A 50 -0.21 -5.33 6.45
C GLY A 50 -0.21 -5.02 4.96
N ASN A 51 -1.07 -5.71 4.20
CA ASN A 51 -1.12 -5.57 2.74
C ASN A 51 -1.66 -4.20 2.30
N HIS A 52 -2.40 -3.54 3.19
CA HIS A 52 -3.07 -2.27 3.01
C HIS A 52 -2.63 -1.26 4.07
N CYS A 53 -1.53 -1.53 4.78
CA CYS A 53 -1.10 -0.75 5.93
C CYS A 53 -2.22 -0.58 6.98
N GLU A 54 -3.03 -1.63 7.15
CA GLU A 54 -4.26 -1.64 7.92
C GLU A 54 -4.06 -2.01 9.40
N ARG A 55 -2.86 -2.49 9.76
CA ARG A 55 -2.51 -2.90 11.12
C ARG A 55 -1.39 -2.02 11.66
N CYS A 56 -1.23 -1.96 12.97
CA CYS A 56 -0.03 -1.35 13.58
C CYS A 56 1.08 -2.40 13.70
N LYS A 57 2.33 -1.99 13.56
CA LYS A 57 3.51 -2.85 13.74
C LYS A 57 3.53 -3.38 15.18
N ASP A 58 3.95 -4.63 15.37
CA ASP A 58 4.12 -5.17 16.72
C ASP A 58 5.12 -4.30 17.51
N GLY A 59 4.64 -3.71 18.61
CA GLY A 59 5.37 -2.73 19.43
C GLY A 59 4.96 -1.26 19.20
N PHE A 60 4.32 -0.93 18.08
CA PHE A 60 3.45 0.24 17.98
C PHE A 60 2.11 -0.19 18.57
N LEU A 61 1.88 0.09 19.86
CA LEU A 61 0.53 0.06 20.39
C LEU A 61 -0.29 0.97 19.48
N GLY A 62 -1.24 0.39 18.73
CA GLY A 62 -2.44 1.14 18.41
C GLY A 62 -2.92 1.68 19.74
N ASN A 63 -3.10 2.99 19.82
CA ASN A 63 -3.42 3.80 21.00
C ASN A 63 -4.76 3.40 21.65
N ASN A 64 -4.92 2.12 21.97
CA ASN A 64 -5.92 1.56 22.83
C ASN A 64 -5.20 1.22 24.12
N SER A 65 -5.02 2.27 24.92
CA SER A 65 -4.94 2.27 26.37
C SER A 65 -5.00 0.88 27.01
N LEU A 66 -3.85 0.24 27.26
CA LEU A 66 -3.72 -0.84 28.24
C LEU A 66 -2.30 -0.79 28.84
N ASP A 67 -1.93 0.38 29.36
CA ASP A 67 -1.16 0.45 30.61
C ASP A 67 -2.19 0.68 31.70
N GLY A 68 -2.45 -0.36 32.49
CA GLY A 68 -3.42 -0.41 33.58
C GLY A 68 -3.16 -1.64 34.41
#